data_AF-A0A7S2V2I4-F1
#
_entry.id   AF-A0A7S2V2I4-F1
#
_cell.length_a   1.000
_cell.length_b   1.000
_cell.length_c   1.000
_cell.angle_alpha   90.00
_cell.angle_beta   90.00
_cell.angle_gamma   90.00
#
_symmetry.space_group_name_H-M   'P 1'
#
loop_
_entity.id
_entity.type
_entity.pdbx_description
1 polymer ?
#
loop_
_entity_poly.entity_id
_entity_poly.type
_entity_poly.pdbx_seq_one_letter_code
_entity_poly.pdbx_strand_id
1 'polypeptide(L)'
;RGVGVLVHLLSDEAHQIRSAAAGALMLITTVEQGKDDMLATDGPAVIVDLLTDDQRLVKLNCLKVISSIAAHPEIREIYQKDQNCLERLGTLEKSDDELLSKHAAVAKQVVLWAP
;
A
#
# COMPACT_ATOMS: atom_id res chain seq x y z
N ARG A 1 5.51 -14.88 -9.80
CA ARG A 1 6.50 -14.25 -10.72
C ARG A 1 6.08 -12.83 -11.14
N GLY A 2 4.80 -12.52 -11.35
CA GLY A 2 4.35 -11.18 -11.77
C GLY A 2 4.46 -10.10 -10.67
N VAL A 3 4.14 -10.44 -9.41
CA VAL A 3 4.16 -9.48 -8.29
C VAL A 3 5.53 -8.85 -8.09
N GLY A 4 6.61 -9.64 -8.04
CA GLY A 4 7.97 -9.10 -7.88
C GLY A 4 8.39 -8.11 -8.99
N VAL A 5 7.95 -8.34 -10.23
CA VAL A 5 8.20 -7.39 -11.34
C VAL A 5 7.45 -6.08 -11.10
N LEU A 6 6.18 -6.15 -10.67
CA LEU A 6 5.40 -4.95 -10.37
C LEU A 6 5.97 -4.19 -9.17
N VAL A 7 6.44 -4.88 -8.13
CA VAL A 7 7.13 -4.27 -6.98
C VAL A 7 8.40 -3.54 -7.43
N HIS A 8 9.17 -4.12 -8.36
CA HIS A 8 10.31 -3.42 -8.93
C HIS A 8 9.91 -2.13 -9.69
N LEU A 9 8.83 -2.19 -10.48
CA LEU A 9 8.31 -1.04 -11.22
C LEU A 9 7.73 0.08 -10.34
N LEU A 10 7.51 -0.18 -9.04
CA LEU A 10 7.14 0.88 -8.08
C LEU A 10 8.27 1.89 -7.84
N SER A 11 9.51 1.58 -8.21
CA SER A 11 10.65 2.49 -8.09
C SER A 11 11.00 3.20 -9.41
N ASP A 12 10.16 3.06 -10.44
CA ASP A 12 10.40 3.68 -11.74
C ASP A 12 10.36 5.22 -11.67
N GLU A 13 11.20 5.89 -12.45
CA GLU A 13 11.26 7.36 -12.50
C GLU A 13 9.95 7.97 -13.00
N ALA A 14 9.30 7.32 -13.97
CA ALA A 14 8.04 7.75 -14.53
C ALA A 14 6.89 7.41 -13.59
N HIS A 15 6.23 8.44 -13.07
CA HIS A 15 5.11 8.24 -12.17
C HIS A 15 3.93 7.48 -12.80
N GLN A 16 3.79 7.53 -14.13
CA GLN A 16 2.80 6.75 -14.87
C GLN A 16 3.05 5.26 -14.66
N ILE A 17 4.33 4.82 -14.70
CA ILE A 17 4.72 3.42 -14.47
C ILE A 17 4.45 3.04 -13.02
N ARG A 18 4.88 3.86 -12.04
CA ARG A 18 4.59 3.60 -10.62
C ARG A 18 3.09 3.48 -10.35
N SER A 19 2.31 4.41 -10.90
CA SER A 19 0.85 4.42 -10.72
C SER A 19 0.17 3.19 -11.34
N ALA A 20 0.62 2.76 -12.53
CA ALA A 20 0.12 1.57 -13.21
C ALA A 20 0.51 0.30 -12.45
N ALA A 21 1.75 0.21 -11.97
CA ALA A 21 2.23 -0.90 -11.16
C ALA A 21 1.43 -1.04 -9.86
N ALA A 22 1.25 0.06 -9.10
CA ALA A 22 0.43 0.08 -7.89
C ALA A 22 -1.04 -0.29 -8.18
N GLY A 23 -1.58 0.19 -9.31
CA GLY A 23 -2.94 -0.13 -9.74
C GLY A 23 -3.12 -1.62 -10.09
N ALA A 24 -2.13 -2.22 -10.74
CA ALA A 24 -2.12 -3.66 -11.03
C ALA A 24 -2.00 -4.49 -9.75
N LEU A 25 -1.10 -4.09 -8.84
CA LEU A 25 -0.93 -4.75 -7.53
C LEU A 25 -2.22 -4.72 -6.71
N MET A 26 -2.93 -3.58 -6.69
CA MET A 26 -4.22 -3.45 -6.01
C MET A 26 -5.22 -4.54 -6.45
N LEU A 27 -5.28 -4.85 -7.75
CA LEU A 27 -6.18 -5.89 -8.27
C LEU A 27 -5.69 -7.29 -7.90
N ILE A 28 -4.39 -7.55 -8.05
CA ILE A 28 -3.78 -8.85 -7.75
C ILE A 28 -3.95 -9.23 -6.28
N THR A 29 -3.82 -8.28 -5.36
CA THR A 29 -3.87 -8.53 -3.91
C THR A 29 -5.28 -8.75 -3.35
N THR A 30 -6.32 -8.70 -4.20
CA THR A 30 -7.70 -9.02 -3.80
C THR A 30 -7.91 -10.51 -3.51
N VAL A 31 -7.08 -11.37 -4.11
CA VAL A 31 -7.06 -12.82 -3.85
C VAL A 31 -5.90 -13.18 -2.92
N GLU A 32 -6.05 -14.26 -2.16
CA GLU A 32 -5.08 -14.65 -1.12
C GLU A 32 -3.67 -14.90 -1.67
N GLN A 33 -3.57 -15.65 -2.78
CA GLN A 33 -2.29 -15.91 -3.43
C GLN A 33 -1.53 -14.62 -3.82
N GLY A 34 -2.26 -13.56 -4.16
CA GLY A 34 -1.63 -12.27 -4.49
C GLY A 34 -1.03 -11.58 -3.27
N LYS A 35 -1.58 -11.83 -2.07
CA LYS A 35 -1.03 -11.34 -0.80
C LYS A 35 0.17 -12.17 -0.38
N ASP A 36 0.11 -13.49 -0.54
CA ASP A 36 1.26 -14.39 -0.30
C ASP A 36 2.45 -14.00 -1.20
N ASP A 37 2.18 -13.80 -2.49
CA ASP A 37 3.17 -13.34 -3.46
C ASP A 37 3.75 -11.96 -3.08
N MET A 38 2.96 -11.08 -2.44
CA MET A 38 3.42 -9.78 -1.96
C MET A 38 4.30 -9.92 -0.71
N LEU A 39 3.91 -10.77 0.24
CA LEU A 39 4.68 -11.06 1.46
C LEU A 39 6.06 -11.63 1.14
N ALA A 40 6.17 -12.40 0.06
CA ALA A 40 7.43 -12.95 -0.43
C ALA A 40 8.37 -11.91 -1.10
N THR A 41 8.05 -10.61 -1.03
CA THR A 41 8.82 -9.51 -1.63
C THR A 41 9.00 -8.37 -0.63
N ASP A 42 9.81 -7.38 -0.98
CA ASP A 42 9.92 -6.10 -0.24
C ASP A 42 8.72 -5.16 -0.46
N GLY A 43 7.68 -5.64 -1.15
CA GLY A 43 6.50 -4.87 -1.54
C GLY A 43 5.82 -4.12 -0.40
N PRO A 44 5.59 -4.71 0.80
CA PRO A 44 5.00 -3.99 1.91
C PRO A 44 5.77 -2.71 2.30
N ALA A 45 7.09 -2.78 2.40
CA ALA A 45 7.92 -1.62 2.73
C ALA A 45 7.90 -0.57 1.61
N VAL A 46 8.07 -1.00 0.35
CA VAL A 46 8.05 -0.12 -0.83
C VAL A 46 6.73 0.64 -0.95
N ILE A 47 5.59 -0.01 -0.65
CA ILE A 47 4.27 0.61 -0.69
C ILE A 47 4.12 1.70 0.38
N VAL A 48 4.68 1.51 1.58
CA VAL A 48 4.69 2.52 2.64
C VAL A 48 5.54 3.73 2.21
N ASP A 49 6.69 3.49 1.58
CA ASP A 49 7.54 4.56 1.07
C ASP A 49 6.83 5.40 0.01
N LEU A 50 6.03 4.79 -0.86
CA LEU A 50 5.25 5.50 -1.88
C LEU A 50 4.06 6.31 -1.33
N LEU A 51 3.73 6.21 -0.04
CA LEU A 51 2.75 7.13 0.56
C LEU A 51 3.24 8.59 0.61
N THR A 52 4.55 8.82 0.43
CA THR A 52 5.14 10.16 0.28
C THR A 52 5.35 10.58 -1.17
N ASP A 53 4.86 9.81 -2.15
CA ASP A 53 4.98 10.18 -3.56
C ASP A 53 4.25 11.51 -3.84
N ASP A 54 4.84 12.36 -4.69
CA ASP A 54 4.25 13.63 -5.09
C ASP A 54 2.93 13.42 -5.84
N GLN A 55 2.79 12.29 -6.52
CA GLN A 55 1.66 11.99 -7.38
C GLN A 55 0.50 11.39 -6.59
N ARG A 56 -0.59 12.16 -6.55
CA ARG A 56 -1.85 11.78 -5.90
C ARG A 56 -2.33 10.38 -6.25
N LEU A 57 -2.26 10.00 -7.54
CA LEU A 57 -2.74 8.69 -8.01
C LEU A 57 -1.88 7.54 -7.48
N VAL A 58 -0.56 7.74 -7.37
CA VAL A 58 0.34 6.74 -6.79
C VAL A 58 -0.02 6.50 -5.33
N LYS A 59 -0.15 7.57 -4.52
CA LYS A 59 -0.57 7.48 -3.12
C LYS A 59 -1.91 6.78 -2.97
N LEU A 60 -2.90 7.15 -3.77
CA LEU A 60 -4.23 6.55 -3.72
C LEU A 60 -4.20 5.04 -4.01
N ASN A 61 -3.45 4.62 -5.03
CA ASN A 61 -3.32 3.20 -5.35
C ASN A 61 -2.58 2.45 -4.23
N CYS A 62 -1.52 3.04 -3.66
CA CYS A 62 -0.79 2.47 -2.53
C CYS A 62 -1.68 2.27 -1.29
N LEU A 63 -2.52 3.26 -0.94
CA LEU A 63 -3.49 3.13 0.16
C LEU A 63 -4.47 1.96 -0.05
N LYS A 64 -4.91 1.74 -1.28
CA LYS A 64 -5.78 0.61 -1.63
C LYS A 64 -5.04 -0.73 -1.56
N VAL A 65 -3.77 -0.76 -2.01
CA VAL A 65 -2.90 -1.94 -1.83
C VAL A 65 -2.77 -2.27 -0.35
N ILE A 66 -2.42 -1.30 0.51
CA ILE A 66 -2.30 -1.49 1.98
C ILE A 66 -3.59 -2.08 2.55
N SER A 67 -4.74 -1.47 2.23
CA SER A 67 -6.06 -1.97 2.68
C SER A 67 -6.30 -3.43 2.29
N SER A 68 -5.81 -3.84 1.11
CA SER A 68 -5.98 -5.21 0.59
C SER A 68 -5.04 -6.20 1.27
N ILE A 69 -3.75 -5.87 1.38
CA ILE A 69 -2.73 -6.81 1.87
C ILE A 69 -2.69 -6.89 3.40
N ALA A 70 -3.10 -5.84 4.12
CA ALA A 70 -3.22 -5.86 5.58
C ALA A 70 -4.34 -6.78 6.11
N ALA A 71 -5.17 -7.34 5.22
CA ALA A 71 -6.03 -8.46 5.59
C ALA A 71 -5.23 -9.72 5.95
N HIS A 72 -4.05 -9.91 5.34
CA HIS A 72 -3.14 -11.01 5.65
C HIS A 72 -2.47 -10.78 7.03
N PRO A 73 -2.57 -11.71 7.99
CA PRO A 73 -2.11 -11.50 9.36
C PRO A 73 -0.63 -11.09 9.47
N GLU A 74 0.26 -11.76 8.73
CA GLU A 74 1.70 -11.47 8.80
C GLU A 74 2.05 -10.08 8.25
N ILE A 75 1.43 -9.68 7.13
CA ILE A 75 1.62 -8.33 6.56
C ILE A 75 1.05 -7.28 7.51
N ARG A 76 -0.09 -7.55 8.14
CA ARG A 76 -0.67 -6.65 9.14
C ARG A 76 0.27 -6.43 10.31
N GLU A 77 0.88 -7.49 10.83
CA GLU A 77 1.84 -7.40 11.92
C GLU A 77 3.09 -6.59 11.53
N ILE A 78 3.57 -6.73 10.29
CA ILE A 78 4.64 -5.89 9.74
C ILE A 78 4.25 -4.41 9.80
N TYR A 79 3.06 -4.05 9.30
CA TYR A 79 2.60 -2.66 9.29
C TYR A 79 2.29 -2.09 10.68
N GLN A 80 1.83 -2.92 11.62
CA GLN A 80 1.61 -2.49 13.00
C GLN A 80 2.92 -2.15 13.72
N LYS A 81 4.02 -2.82 13.36
CA LYS A 81 5.36 -2.57 13.92
C LYS A 81 6.13 -1.47 13.17
N ASP A 82 5.70 -1.13 11.97
CA ASP A 82 6.31 -0.07 11.17
C ASP A 82 5.76 1.31 11.57
N GLN A 83 6.58 2.06 12.31
CA GLN A 83 6.26 3.43 12.73
C GLN A 83 5.99 4.36 11.53
N ASN A 84 6.73 4.22 10.43
CA ASN A 84 6.53 5.05 9.24
C ASN A 84 5.16 4.78 8.62
N CYS A 85 4.73 3.51 8.58
CA CYS A 85 3.40 3.14 8.07
C CYS A 85 2.30 3.88 8.83
N LEU A 86 2.28 3.77 10.16
CA LEU A 86 1.24 4.39 10.99
C LEU A 86 1.27 5.93 10.92
N GLU A 87 2.44 6.53 10.93
CA GLU A 87 2.61 7.99 10.82
C GLU A 87 2.14 8.53 9.47
N ARG A 88 2.51 7.87 8.37
CA ARG A 88 2.13 8.27 7.00
C ARG A 88 0.64 8.11 6.78
N LEU A 89 0.05 6.99 7.25
CA LEU A 89 -1.39 6.78 7.21
C LEU A 89 -2.14 7.85 8.03
N GLY A 90 -1.67 8.16 9.23
CA GLY A 90 -2.26 9.20 10.08
C GLY A 90 -2.13 10.62 9.49
N THR A 91 -1.05 10.89 8.76
CA THR A 91 -0.85 12.15 8.05
C THR A 91 -1.81 12.28 6.87
N LEU A 92 -1.90 11.24 6.03
CA LEU A 92 -2.80 11.23 4.87
C LEU A 92 -4.28 11.24 5.28
N GLU A 93 -4.65 10.58 6.38
CA GLU A 93 -6.00 10.60 6.97
C GLU A 93 -6.45 12.03 7.32
N LYS A 94 -5.52 12.91 7.68
CA LYS A 94 -5.78 14.31 8.03
C LYS A 94 -5.54 15.29 6.87
N SER A 95 -5.27 14.79 5.66
CA SER A 95 -5.03 15.65 4.50
C SER A 95 -6.31 16.32 4.01
N ASP A 96 -6.18 17.50 3.40
CA ASP A 96 -7.30 18.24 2.78
C ASP A 96 -7.86 17.53 1.53
N ASP A 97 -7.17 16.53 1.01
CA ASP A 97 -7.64 15.71 -0.10
C ASP A 97 -8.60 14.63 0.41
N GLU A 98 -9.89 14.89 0.29
CA GLU A 98 -10.97 14.01 0.79
C GLU A 98 -10.78 12.54 0.36
N LEU A 99 -10.29 12.31 -0.86
CA LEU A 99 -10.14 10.95 -1.37
C LEU A 99 -8.96 10.23 -0.71
N LEU A 100 -7.84 10.92 -0.53
CA LEU A 100 -6.69 10.38 0.19
C LEU A 100 -7.01 10.18 1.67
N SER A 101 -7.63 11.17 2.32
CA SER A 101 -8.09 11.10 3.70
C SER A 101 -8.96 9.88 3.95
N LYS A 102 -10.00 9.68 3.13
CA LYS A 102 -10.91 8.54 3.24
C LYS A 102 -10.20 7.20 3.07
N HIS A 103 -9.34 7.05 2.06
CA HIS A 103 -8.64 5.78 1.82
C HIS A 103 -7.56 5.51 2.87
N ALA A 104 -6.92 6.54 3.42
CA ALA A 104 -5.97 6.42 4.51
C ALA A 104 -6.65 5.98 5.81
N ALA A 105 -7.84 6.52 6.11
CA ALA A 105 -8.64 6.07 7.25
C ALA A 105 -8.98 4.57 7.15
N VAL A 106 -9.40 4.11 5.96
CA VAL A 106 -9.69 2.67 5.72
C VAL A 106 -8.43 1.83 5.88
N ALA A 107 -7.32 2.22 5.22
CA ALA A 107 -6.07 1.48 5.31
C ALA A 107 -5.58 1.37 6.77
N LYS A 108 -5.63 2.47 7.52
CA LYS A 108 -5.27 2.51 8.94
C LYS A 108 -6.17 1.64 9.80
N GLN A 109 -7.48 1.66 9.55
CA GLN A 109 -8.43 0.80 10.25
C GLN A 109 -8.10 -0.69 10.07
N VAL A 110 -7.81 -1.11 8.83
CA VAL A 110 -7.44 -2.50 8.54
C VAL A 110 -6.09 -2.86 9.18
N VAL A 111 -5.10 -1.97 9.10
CA VAL A 111 -3.79 -2.18 9.74
C VAL A 111 -3.93 -2.32 11.25
N LEU A 112 -4.73 -1.49 11.92
CA LEU A 112 -4.90 -1.51 13.37
C LEU A 112 -5.88 -2.58 13.87
N TRP A 113 -6.49 -3.36 12.96
CA TRP A 113 -7.47 -4.36 13.35
C TRP A 113 -6.82 -5.47 14.20
N ALA A 114 -7.45 -5.75 15.34
CA ALA A 114 -7.16 -6.85 16.23
C ALA A 114 -8.45 -7.68 16.45
N PRO A 115 -8.40 -9.02 16.40
CA PRO A 115 -9.54 -9.90 16.66
C PRO A 115 -10.03 -9.84 18.11
#